data_AF-A0A3M1PK81-F1
#
_entry.id   AF-A0A3M1PK81-F1
#
_cell.length_a   1.000
_cell.length_b   1.000
_cell.length_c   1.000
_cell.angle_alpha   90.00
_cell.angle_beta   90.00
_cell.angle_gamma   90.00
#
_symmetry.space_group_name_H-M   'P 1'
#
loop_
_entity.id
_entity.type
_entity.pdbx_description
1 polymer ?
#
loop_
_entity_poly.entity_id
_entity_poly.type
_entity_poly.pdbx_seq_one_letter_code
_entity_poly.pdbx_strand_id
1 'polypeptide(L)'
;YSGPSYIPSKTFSDALLQQLDVESLTQKISDYTMRRLGEEKLALVEEILKALRNSLGDDALLEIEFEDLRQRLRNIRDDFRSNRISLSKSMDLATEQIRQFIDSTEAYLQNNNHCKDIIVRRLPYLKHAVEMKKLEPTIGEVMALILSNRGDLPPELEEAVVQVRSRMTQLPPQLKQNLMILANQAQMRSDGLQDGLRKLEQEVEDWFNRSMDRSSGVYKRNAKGVAIVLGILLAAATNADTFLVVDRLSRDTAIRAAVSQSANQFLNQSPPAPTRFRDAFPTAGQQPLPSNLLPPDAAAPGALPPDVTPVAPTIEEFEIRRELEDIRDAVDTVLDEIPLPIGWSEKNLRQQFPPQTSLLISWPKRILGWIITGIAISMGSSFWFDLLSKVVRVRNAGAPSSPNDHRVE
;
A
#
# COMPACT_ATOMS: atom_id res chain seq x y z
N TYR A 1 -3.77 -0.19 -20.65
CA TYR A 1 -4.57 -0.62 -19.49
C TYR A 1 -3.68 -0.65 -18.26
N SER A 2 -3.64 0.43 -17.49
CA SER A 2 -3.02 0.43 -16.16
C SER A 2 -3.91 -0.40 -15.23
N GLY A 3 -3.34 -1.36 -14.51
CA GLY A 3 -4.05 -2.00 -13.41
C GLY A 3 -4.50 -0.98 -12.37
N PRO A 4 -5.38 -1.35 -11.41
CA PRO A 4 -5.70 -0.46 -10.30
C PRO A 4 -4.39 -0.01 -9.65
N SER A 5 -4.18 1.30 -9.57
CA SER A 5 -3.03 1.88 -8.88
C SER A 5 -2.95 1.26 -7.50
N TYR A 6 -1.88 0.52 -7.21
CA TYR A 6 -1.70 -0.12 -5.92
C TYR A 6 -1.37 0.99 -4.92
N ILE A 7 -2.36 1.36 -4.10
CA ILE A 7 -2.15 2.26 -2.97
C ILE A 7 -1.51 1.40 -1.87
N PRO A 8 -0.32 1.76 -1.35
CA PRO A 8 0.27 1.07 -0.20
C PRO A 8 -0.68 1.09 1.00
N SER A 9 -0.77 -0.02 1.75
CA SER A 9 -1.65 -0.12 2.93
C SER A 9 -1.43 1.01 3.92
N LYS A 10 -0.17 1.33 4.18
CA LYS A 10 0.24 2.43 5.05
C LYS A 10 -0.29 3.78 4.58
N THR A 11 -0.15 4.09 3.29
CA THR A 11 -0.68 5.35 2.76
C THR A 11 -2.20 5.44 2.91
N PHE A 12 -2.90 4.31 2.77
CA PHE A 12 -4.33 4.25 2.99
C PHE A 12 -4.70 4.41 4.47
N SER A 13 -4.03 3.73 5.40
CA SER A 13 -4.29 3.86 6.84
C SER A 13 -3.99 5.28 7.32
N ASP A 14 -2.86 5.86 6.91
CA ASP A 14 -2.46 7.23 7.22
C ASP A 14 -3.54 8.22 6.74
N ALA A 15 -3.94 8.14 5.46
CA ALA A 15 -4.94 9.02 4.90
C ALA A 15 -6.31 8.85 5.58
N LEU A 16 -6.70 7.61 5.92
CA LEU A 16 -7.94 7.33 6.60
C LEU A 16 -7.93 7.93 8.02
N LEU A 17 -6.92 7.63 8.83
CA LEU A 17 -6.81 8.14 10.20
C LEU A 17 -6.66 9.66 10.24
N GLN A 18 -5.96 10.25 9.27
CA GLN A 18 -5.87 11.69 9.10
C GLN A 18 -7.23 12.31 8.77
N GLN A 19 -8.02 11.67 7.89
CA GLN A 19 -9.37 12.14 7.59
C GLN A 19 -10.33 12.00 8.78
N LEU A 20 -10.10 11.01 9.64
CA LEU A 20 -10.78 10.84 10.92
C LEU A 20 -10.23 11.76 12.04
N ASP A 21 -9.16 12.51 11.80
CA ASP A 21 -8.51 13.43 12.76
C ASP A 21 -8.34 12.80 14.17
N VAL A 22 -8.04 11.49 14.18
CA VAL A 22 -8.05 10.68 15.41
C VAL A 22 -6.98 11.16 16.38
N GLU A 23 -5.85 11.64 15.85
CA GLU A 23 -4.75 12.19 16.64
C GLU A 23 -5.16 13.45 17.40
N SER A 24 -5.77 14.44 16.72
CA SER A 24 -6.23 15.67 17.36
C SER A 24 -7.30 15.39 18.44
N LEU A 25 -8.24 14.49 18.13
CA LEU A 25 -9.28 14.10 19.08
C LEU A 25 -8.71 13.37 20.28
N THR A 26 -7.78 12.44 20.06
CA THR A 26 -7.04 11.74 21.11
C THR A 26 -6.35 12.72 22.05
N GLN A 27 -5.70 13.75 21.51
CA GLN A 27 -5.04 14.78 22.30
C GLN A 27 -6.05 15.62 23.10
N LYS A 28 -7.13 16.09 22.46
CA LYS A 28 -8.19 16.88 23.13
C LYS A 28 -8.88 16.10 24.25
N ILE A 29 -9.18 14.82 24.02
CA ILE A 29 -9.82 13.95 25.02
C ILE A 29 -8.88 13.70 26.20
N SER A 30 -7.59 13.48 25.94
CA SER A 30 -6.59 13.29 26.99
C SER A 30 -6.43 14.55 27.84
N ASP A 31 -6.37 15.72 27.21
CA ASP A 31 -6.27 17.01 27.89
C ASP A 31 -7.51 17.33 28.73
N TYR A 32 -8.71 17.10 28.17
CA TYR A 32 -9.97 17.22 28.91
C TYR A 32 -10.00 16.29 30.13
N THR A 33 -9.60 15.03 29.95
CA THR A 33 -9.57 14.04 31.03
C THR A 33 -8.63 14.48 32.15
N MET A 34 -7.41 14.91 31.80
CA MET A 34 -6.42 15.37 32.76
C MET A 34 -6.90 16.59 33.53
N ARG A 35 -7.48 17.58 32.84
CA ARG A 35 -8.01 18.79 33.46
C ARG A 35 -9.17 18.46 34.41
N ARG A 36 -10.16 17.69 33.95
CA ARG A 36 -11.34 17.33 34.74
C ARG A 36 -10.97 16.58 36.01
N LEU A 37 -10.07 15.61 35.92
CA LEU A 37 -9.61 14.85 37.09
C LEU A 37 -8.80 15.72 38.04
N GLY A 38 -7.92 16.58 37.49
CA GLY A 38 -7.18 17.54 38.29
C GLY A 38 -8.09 18.48 39.08
N GLU A 39 -9.11 19.05 38.43
CA GLU A 39 -10.12 19.92 39.06
C GLU A 39 -10.93 19.17 40.12
N GLU A 40 -11.39 17.94 39.83
CA GLU A 40 -12.13 17.12 40.78
C GLU A 40 -11.31 16.82 42.05
N LYS A 41 -10.04 16.42 41.88
CA LYS A 41 -9.18 16.11 43.04
C LYS A 41 -8.77 17.36 43.80
N LEU A 42 -8.51 18.47 43.11
CA LEU A 42 -8.25 19.76 43.76
C LEU A 42 -9.46 20.23 44.58
N ALA A 43 -10.68 20.04 44.08
CA ALA A 43 -11.90 20.40 44.81
C ALA A 43 -12.06 19.58 46.10
N LEU A 44 -11.74 18.28 46.08
CA LEU A 44 -11.74 17.43 47.29
C LEU A 44 -10.72 17.91 48.33
N VAL A 45 -9.51 18.26 47.88
CA VAL A 45 -8.46 18.82 48.75
C VAL A 45 -8.92 20.16 49.34
N GLU A 46 -9.48 21.04 48.52
CA GLU A 46 -9.97 22.36 48.93
C GLU A 46 -11.10 22.26 49.96
N GLU A 47 -12.03 21.33 49.79
CA GLU A 47 -13.12 21.09 50.73
C GLU A 47 -12.59 20.70 52.12
N ILE A 48 -11.59 19.82 52.15
CA ILE A 48 -10.96 19.37 53.40
C ILE A 48 -10.16 20.49 54.06
N LEU A 49 -9.40 21.26 53.27
CA LEU A 49 -8.67 22.43 53.77
C LEU A 49 -9.61 23.49 54.33
N LYS A 50 -10.75 23.74 53.67
CA LYS A 50 -11.77 24.67 54.17
C LYS A 50 -12.37 24.19 55.49
N ALA A 51 -12.65 22.89 55.63
CA ALA A 51 -13.10 22.32 56.89
C ALA A 51 -12.04 22.44 58.01
N LEU A 52 -10.76 22.26 57.67
CA LEU A 52 -9.64 22.43 58.59
C LEU A 52 -9.51 23.88 59.07
N ARG A 53 -9.48 24.83 58.14
CA ARG A 53 -9.42 26.28 58.40
C ARG A 53 -10.54 26.75 59.31
N ASN A 54 -11.79 26.37 59.01
CA ASN A 54 -12.94 26.70 59.84
C ASN A 54 -12.83 26.14 61.27
N SER A 55 -12.18 24.97 61.42
CA SER A 55 -12.00 24.31 62.71
C SER A 55 -10.90 24.95 63.55
N LEU A 56 -9.85 25.48 62.92
CA LEU A 56 -8.71 26.12 63.58
C LEU A 56 -8.87 27.63 63.75
N GLY A 57 -9.80 28.26 63.03
CA GLY A 57 -10.03 29.71 63.07
C GLY A 57 -8.93 30.54 62.42
N ASP A 58 -8.10 29.93 61.57
CA ASP A 58 -7.02 30.59 60.83
C ASP A 58 -7.30 30.51 59.33
N ASP A 59 -7.64 31.66 58.74
CA ASP A 59 -8.04 31.71 57.34
C ASP A 59 -6.88 31.58 56.35
N ALA A 60 -5.65 31.86 56.80
CA ALA A 60 -4.45 31.82 55.98
C ALA A 60 -3.76 30.45 55.99
N LEU A 61 -4.28 29.50 56.78
CA LEU A 61 -3.66 28.21 56.99
C LEU A 61 -3.49 27.43 55.68
N LEU A 62 -2.24 27.06 55.36
CA LEU A 62 -1.86 26.25 54.19
C LEU A 62 -2.24 26.86 52.84
N GLU A 63 -2.61 28.15 52.78
CA GLU A 63 -3.04 28.82 51.55
C GLU A 63 -1.90 28.89 50.53
N ILE A 64 -0.67 29.16 50.99
CA ILE A 64 0.52 29.25 50.14
C ILE A 64 0.87 27.87 49.58
N GLU A 65 0.87 26.84 50.42
CA GLU A 65 1.18 25.47 50.05
C GLU A 65 0.15 24.91 49.07
N PHE A 66 -1.12 25.27 49.25
CA PHE A 66 -2.19 24.88 48.35
C PHE A 66 -2.06 25.58 46.99
N GLU A 67 -1.71 26.88 46.96
CA GLU A 67 -1.47 27.55 45.68
C GLU A 67 -0.24 27.02 44.94
N ASP A 68 0.80 26.65 45.68
CA ASP A 68 1.98 25.99 45.13
C ASP A 68 1.64 24.60 44.57
N LEU A 69 0.76 23.82 45.22
CA LEU A 69 0.19 22.60 44.65
C LEU A 69 -0.57 22.88 43.34
N ARG A 70 -1.47 23.89 43.34
CA ARG A 70 -2.21 24.27 42.13
C ARG A 70 -1.25 24.63 40.99
N GLN A 71 -0.18 25.38 41.28
CA GLN A 71 0.83 25.75 40.29
C GLN A 71 1.59 24.54 39.76
N ARG A 72 2.01 23.61 40.62
CA ARG A 72 2.69 22.37 40.20
C ARG A 72 1.82 21.52 39.29
N LEU A 73 0.53 21.38 39.60
CA LEU A 73 -0.41 20.64 38.77
C LEU A 73 -0.64 21.34 37.42
N ARG A 74 -0.70 22.68 37.39
CA ARG A 74 -0.74 23.45 36.13
C ARG A 74 0.50 23.17 35.27
N ASN A 75 1.69 23.21 35.86
CA ASN A 75 2.94 22.93 35.14
C ASN A 75 2.97 21.51 34.54
N ILE A 76 2.53 20.49 35.30
CA ILE A 76 2.45 19.10 34.81
C ILE A 76 1.52 18.99 33.59
N ARG A 77 0.35 19.65 33.65
CA ARG A 77 -0.58 19.71 32.52
C ARG A 77 0.04 20.42 31.32
N ASP A 78 0.76 21.51 31.53
CA ASP A 78 1.36 22.28 30.45
C ASP A 78 2.52 21.50 29.79
N ASP A 79 3.29 20.71 30.57
CA ASP A 79 4.27 19.76 30.04
C ASP A 79 3.60 18.64 29.22
N PHE A 80 2.45 18.12 29.67
CA PHE A 80 1.65 17.16 28.91
C PHE A 80 1.14 17.77 27.59
N ARG A 81 0.54 18.96 27.63
CA ARG A 81 0.06 19.68 26.43
C ARG A 81 1.18 19.95 25.43
N SER A 82 2.39 20.21 25.93
CA SER A 82 3.60 20.41 25.12
C SER A 82 4.21 19.09 24.62
N ASN A 83 3.53 17.95 24.83
CA ASN A 83 3.95 16.61 24.44
C ASN A 83 5.31 16.18 25.04
N ARG A 84 5.70 16.74 26.19
CA ARG A 84 6.97 16.42 26.88
C ARG A 84 6.86 15.16 27.75
N ILE A 85 5.67 14.88 28.25
CA ILE A 85 5.35 13.72 29.08
C ILE A 85 4.06 13.07 28.60
N SER A 86 3.91 11.76 28.79
CA SER A 86 2.67 11.03 28.47
C SER A 86 1.55 11.34 29.47
N LEU A 87 0.30 11.03 29.11
CA LEU A 87 -0.85 11.16 30.00
C LEU A 87 -0.65 10.36 31.29
N SER A 88 -0.33 9.07 31.19
CA SER A 88 0.05 8.20 32.31
C SER A 88 1.08 8.84 33.22
N LYS A 89 2.18 9.33 32.66
CA LYS A 89 3.24 9.96 33.45
C LYS A 89 2.74 11.23 34.14
N SER A 90 1.93 12.03 33.45
CA SER A 90 1.32 13.24 34.02
C SER A 90 0.36 12.93 35.17
N MET A 91 -0.44 11.85 35.05
CA MET A 91 -1.34 11.38 36.09
C MET A 91 -0.59 10.85 37.32
N ASP A 92 0.48 10.09 37.09
CA ASP A 92 1.35 9.60 38.16
C ASP A 92 2.01 10.76 38.92
N LEU A 93 2.58 11.72 38.18
CA LEU A 93 3.20 12.91 38.77
C LEU A 93 2.19 13.75 39.56
N ALA A 94 1.00 13.97 39.00
CA ALA A 94 -0.05 14.72 39.68
C ALA A 94 -0.54 14.01 40.94
N THR A 95 -0.71 12.68 40.88
CA THR A 95 -1.07 11.86 42.06
C THR A 95 -0.01 12.00 43.15
N GLU A 96 1.27 11.94 42.76
CA GLU A 96 2.39 12.09 43.68
C GLU A 96 2.43 13.49 44.31
N GLN A 97 2.21 14.55 43.54
CA GLN A 97 2.19 15.92 44.08
C GLN A 97 1.07 16.14 45.08
N ILE A 98 -0.12 15.60 44.82
CA ILE A 98 -1.23 15.70 45.77
C ILE A 98 -0.93 14.86 47.03
N ARG A 99 -0.35 13.66 46.89
CA ARG A 99 0.07 12.84 48.04
C ARG A 99 1.12 13.54 48.91
N GLN A 100 2.13 14.15 48.29
CA GLN A 100 3.16 14.90 49.02
C GLN A 100 2.56 16.09 49.79
N PHE A 101 1.57 16.77 49.20
CA PHE A 101 0.82 17.83 49.89
C PHE A 101 -0.01 17.30 51.08
N ILE A 102 -0.65 16.14 50.93
CA ILE A 102 -1.39 15.49 52.02
C ILE A 102 -0.44 15.12 53.16
N ASP A 103 0.73 14.54 52.84
CA ASP A 103 1.72 14.12 53.82
C ASP A 103 2.34 15.33 54.56
N SER A 104 2.59 16.45 53.86
CA SER A 104 3.06 17.69 54.50
C SER A 104 1.98 18.30 55.41
N THR A 105 0.72 18.26 54.98
CA THR A 105 -0.43 18.70 55.79
C THR A 105 -0.57 17.85 57.05
N GLU A 106 -0.43 16.52 56.94
CA GLU A 106 -0.49 15.62 58.09
C GLU A 106 0.63 15.92 59.09
N ALA A 107 1.87 16.08 58.62
CA ALA A 107 3.01 16.40 59.47
C ALA A 107 2.86 17.76 60.18
N TYR A 108 2.32 18.77 59.49
CA TYR A 108 2.01 20.08 60.07
C TYR A 108 0.98 19.95 61.20
N LEU A 109 -0.09 19.19 60.95
CA LEU A 109 -1.16 18.96 61.93
C LEU A 109 -0.69 18.14 63.12
N GLN A 110 0.25 17.21 62.94
CA GLN A 110 0.84 16.42 64.02
C GLN A 110 1.50 17.28 65.13
N ASN A 111 1.82 18.54 64.87
CA ASN A 111 2.42 19.44 65.84
C ASN A 111 1.44 20.39 66.56
N ASN A 112 0.19 20.53 66.08
CA ASN A 112 -0.80 21.47 66.61
C ASN A 112 -2.05 20.75 67.19
N ASN A 113 -2.37 20.98 68.47
CA ASN A 113 -3.13 20.05 69.33
C ASN A 113 -4.65 20.32 69.52
N HIS A 114 -5.36 21.05 68.66
CA HIS A 114 -6.78 21.40 68.95
C HIS A 114 -7.87 20.77 68.06
N CYS A 115 -7.63 20.47 66.78
CA CYS A 115 -8.67 19.95 65.86
C CYS A 115 -8.24 18.70 65.06
N LYS A 116 -7.23 18.02 65.60
CA LYS A 116 -6.36 17.03 64.96
C LYS A 116 -7.07 15.72 64.61
N ASP A 117 -7.83 15.15 65.54
CA ASP A 117 -8.34 13.77 65.39
C ASP A 117 -9.34 13.58 64.25
N ILE A 118 -10.19 14.57 63.97
CA ILE A 118 -11.24 14.44 62.96
C ILE A 118 -10.65 14.57 61.55
N ILE A 119 -9.74 15.52 61.33
CA ILE A 119 -9.12 15.76 60.02
C ILE A 119 -8.03 14.72 59.75
N VAL A 120 -7.20 14.37 60.75
CA VAL A 120 -6.16 13.32 60.61
C VAL A 120 -6.78 11.98 60.24
N ARG A 121 -7.98 11.66 60.74
CA ARG A 121 -8.70 10.45 60.30
C ARG A 121 -9.18 10.51 58.85
N ARG A 122 -9.39 11.70 58.27
CA ARG A 122 -9.88 11.88 56.89
C ARG A 122 -8.76 11.91 55.84
N LEU A 123 -7.55 12.33 56.22
CA LEU A 123 -6.39 12.43 55.31
C LEU A 123 -6.02 11.09 54.62
N PRO A 124 -6.03 9.92 55.29
CA PRO A 124 -5.77 8.64 54.64
C PRO A 124 -6.80 8.30 53.55
N TYR A 125 -8.08 8.64 53.77
CA TYR A 125 -9.12 8.43 52.76
C TYR A 125 -8.91 9.32 51.55
N LEU A 126 -8.50 10.57 51.76
CA LEU A 126 -8.13 11.48 50.67
C LEU A 126 -6.91 10.94 49.90
N LYS A 127 -5.88 10.45 50.60
CA LYS A 127 -4.67 9.87 49.98
C LYS A 127 -5.00 8.73 49.00
N HIS A 128 -5.99 7.92 49.34
CA HIS A 128 -6.49 6.87 48.47
C HIS A 128 -7.42 7.41 47.36
N ALA A 129 -8.31 8.35 47.67
CA ALA A 129 -9.25 8.95 46.72
C ALA A 129 -8.58 9.78 45.60
N VAL A 130 -7.34 10.20 45.83
CA VAL A 130 -6.50 10.98 44.91
C VAL A 130 -5.79 10.12 43.86
N GLU A 131 -5.78 8.78 44.01
CA GLU A 131 -5.17 7.90 43.03
C GLU A 131 -5.82 8.01 41.65
N MET A 132 -5.07 8.51 40.65
CA MET A 132 -5.59 8.69 39.27
C MET A 132 -5.40 7.47 38.36
N LYS A 133 -5.09 6.30 38.93
CA LYS A 133 -4.47 5.17 38.21
C LYS A 133 -5.34 4.43 37.18
N LYS A 134 -6.58 4.84 36.89
CA LYS A 134 -7.53 4.00 36.13
C LYS A 134 -8.37 4.67 35.04
N LEU A 135 -7.94 5.79 34.47
CA LEU A 135 -8.76 6.53 33.49
C LEU A 135 -7.97 7.08 32.29
N GLU A 136 -6.97 6.38 31.76
CA GLU A 136 -6.53 6.73 30.40
C GLU A 136 -7.68 6.42 29.42
N PRO A 137 -8.11 7.40 28.60
CA PRO A 137 -9.13 7.14 27.60
C PRO A 137 -8.61 6.11 26.61
N THR A 138 -9.47 5.21 26.17
CA THR A 138 -9.07 4.13 25.27
C THR A 138 -9.36 4.48 23.82
N ILE A 139 -8.58 3.91 22.88
CA ILE A 139 -8.83 4.18 21.45
C ILE A 139 -10.24 3.72 21.03
N GLY A 140 -10.78 2.67 21.65
CA GLY A 140 -12.17 2.25 21.47
C GLY A 140 -13.18 3.31 21.92
N GLU A 141 -12.94 3.99 23.04
CA GLU A 141 -13.79 5.10 23.52
C GLU A 141 -13.70 6.31 22.58
N VAL A 142 -12.49 6.68 22.14
CA VAL A 142 -12.30 7.77 21.16
C VAL A 142 -13.05 7.45 19.87
N MET A 143 -12.89 6.25 19.33
CA MET A 143 -13.56 5.82 18.12
C MET A 143 -15.08 5.69 18.31
N ALA A 144 -15.54 5.27 19.49
CA ALA A 144 -16.97 5.24 19.82
C ALA A 144 -17.56 6.65 19.82
N LEU A 145 -16.88 7.65 20.39
CA LEU A 145 -17.33 9.05 20.37
C LEU A 145 -17.51 9.58 18.96
N ILE A 146 -16.66 9.15 18.03
CA ILE A 146 -16.68 9.61 16.65
C ILE A 146 -17.72 8.85 15.82
N LEU A 147 -17.73 7.52 15.93
CA LEU A 147 -18.51 6.63 15.06
C LEU A 147 -19.92 6.34 15.59
N SER A 148 -20.14 6.46 16.89
CA SER A 148 -21.45 6.27 17.51
C SER A 148 -22.14 7.61 17.70
N ASN A 149 -23.33 7.79 17.14
CA ASN A 149 -24.15 8.99 17.33
C ASN A 149 -24.79 9.07 18.74
N ARG A 150 -24.22 8.38 19.73
CA ARG A 150 -24.76 8.24 21.09
C ARG A 150 -23.76 8.84 22.08
N GLY A 151 -24.13 9.95 22.70
CA GLY A 151 -23.37 10.52 23.80
C GLY A 151 -23.76 11.97 24.04
N ASP A 152 -23.99 12.31 25.31
CA ASP A 152 -23.95 13.69 25.79
C ASP A 152 -22.47 14.10 25.78
N LEU A 153 -22.09 14.93 24.82
CA LEU A 153 -20.71 15.36 24.64
C LEU A 153 -20.45 16.53 25.58
N PRO A 154 -19.32 16.54 26.31
CA PRO A 154 -18.88 17.74 26.98
C PRO A 154 -18.78 18.89 25.96
N PRO A 155 -19.25 20.11 26.27
CA PRO A 155 -19.29 21.22 25.31
C PRO A 155 -17.92 21.54 24.71
N GLU A 156 -16.83 21.27 25.44
CA GLU A 156 -15.45 21.44 24.96
C GLU A 156 -15.02 20.41 23.89
N LEU A 157 -15.63 19.22 23.89
CA LEU A 157 -15.37 18.16 22.90
C LEU A 157 -16.40 18.15 21.77
N GLU A 158 -17.55 18.80 21.96
CA GLU A 158 -18.66 18.81 21.00
C GLU A 158 -18.23 19.37 19.65
N GLU A 159 -17.60 20.55 19.61
CA GLU A 159 -17.16 21.17 18.36
C GLU A 159 -16.19 20.25 17.58
N ALA A 160 -15.21 19.67 18.28
CA ALA A 160 -14.22 18.79 17.68
C ALA A 160 -14.87 17.52 17.13
N VAL A 161 -15.72 16.85 17.91
CA VAL A 161 -16.37 15.61 17.50
C VAL A 161 -17.39 15.86 16.38
N VAL A 162 -18.15 16.95 16.43
CA VAL A 162 -19.10 17.34 15.38
C VAL A 162 -18.36 17.65 14.08
N GLN A 163 -17.24 18.38 14.13
CA GLN A 163 -16.41 18.66 12.95
C GLN A 163 -15.96 17.36 12.28
N VAL A 164 -15.44 16.40 13.05
CA VAL A 164 -14.98 15.13 12.49
C VAL A 164 -16.16 14.29 11.98
N ARG A 165 -17.28 14.22 12.72
CA ARG A 165 -18.51 13.53 12.27
C ARG A 165 -19.04 14.10 10.95
N SER A 166 -18.96 15.41 10.74
CA SER A 166 -19.42 16.06 9.51
C SER A 166 -18.65 15.55 8.28
N ARG A 167 -17.33 15.35 8.42
CA ARG A 167 -16.46 14.75 7.38
C ARG A 167 -16.78 13.27 7.12
N MET A 168 -17.40 12.59 8.09
CA MET A 168 -17.73 11.15 8.06
C MET A 168 -19.17 10.81 7.66
N THR A 169 -19.98 11.81 7.32
CA THR A 169 -21.35 11.59 6.84
C THR A 169 -21.41 10.65 5.63
N GLN A 170 -20.32 10.57 4.85
CA GLN A 170 -20.21 9.76 3.64
C GLN A 170 -19.66 8.33 3.85
N LEU A 171 -19.21 7.97 5.07
CA LEU A 171 -18.64 6.65 5.31
C LEU A 171 -19.74 5.56 5.26
N PRO A 172 -19.55 4.48 4.47
CA PRO A 172 -20.47 3.35 4.45
C PRO A 172 -20.68 2.75 5.85
N PRO A 173 -21.89 2.30 6.20
CA PRO A 173 -22.19 1.78 7.54
C PRO A 173 -21.31 0.56 7.90
N GLN A 174 -20.98 -0.27 6.91
CA GLN A 174 -20.09 -1.43 7.09
C GLN A 174 -18.67 -1.02 7.45
N LEU A 175 -18.16 0.08 6.88
CA LEU A 175 -16.83 0.58 7.19
C LEU A 175 -16.76 1.13 8.62
N LYS A 176 -17.80 1.84 9.06
CA LYS A 176 -17.92 2.31 10.46
C LYS A 176 -17.88 1.13 11.44
N GLN A 177 -18.62 0.06 11.14
CA GLN A 177 -18.63 -1.13 11.98
C GLN A 177 -17.28 -1.84 12.01
N ASN A 178 -16.61 -1.97 10.86
CA ASN A 178 -15.27 -2.55 10.79
C ASN A 178 -14.25 -1.73 11.58
N LEU A 179 -14.27 -0.40 11.43
CA LEU A 179 -13.38 0.49 12.18
C LEU A 179 -13.58 0.37 13.69
N MET A 180 -14.82 0.22 14.16
CA MET A 180 -15.10 -0.07 15.58
C MET A 180 -14.50 -1.40 16.04
N ILE A 181 -14.57 -2.45 15.21
CA ILE A 181 -13.98 -3.75 15.52
C ILE A 181 -12.45 -3.65 15.59
N LEU A 182 -11.83 -2.97 14.62
CA LEU A 182 -10.38 -2.76 14.58
C LEU A 182 -9.91 -1.92 15.77
N ALA A 183 -10.66 -0.88 16.16
CA ALA A 183 -10.37 -0.08 17.35
C ALA A 183 -10.42 -0.91 18.64
N ASN A 184 -11.43 -1.77 18.80
CA ASN A 184 -11.52 -2.66 19.95
C ASN A 184 -10.38 -3.71 19.97
N GLN A 185 -9.99 -4.23 18.80
CA GLN A 185 -8.86 -5.15 18.69
C GLN A 185 -7.53 -4.46 19.03
N ALA A 186 -7.32 -3.25 18.53
CA ALA A 186 -6.16 -2.42 18.85
C ALA A 186 -6.08 -2.16 20.35
N GLN A 187 -7.20 -1.79 20.99
CA GLN A 187 -7.29 -1.55 22.43
C GLN A 187 -6.88 -2.77 23.27
N MET A 188 -7.32 -3.98 22.89
CA MET A 188 -6.96 -5.20 23.63
C MET A 188 -5.47 -5.52 23.60
N ARG A 189 -4.72 -4.93 22.66
CA ARG A 189 -3.28 -5.16 22.45
C ARG A 189 -2.42 -3.95 22.80
N SER A 190 -3.01 -2.90 23.37
CA SER A 190 -2.32 -1.65 23.68
C SER A 190 -2.28 -1.38 25.18
N ASP A 191 -1.15 -0.88 25.66
CA ASP A 191 -0.96 -0.52 27.08
C ASP A 191 -1.41 0.92 27.40
N GLY A 192 -1.84 1.69 26.40
CA GLY A 192 -2.30 3.07 26.56
C GLY A 192 -2.78 3.67 25.25
N LEU A 193 -3.27 4.92 25.30
CA LEU A 193 -3.96 5.55 24.16
C LEU A 193 -3.07 5.78 22.93
N GLN A 194 -1.83 6.24 23.12
CA GLN A 194 -0.87 6.43 22.03
C GLN A 194 -0.49 5.12 21.34
N ASP A 195 -0.26 4.07 22.13
CA ASP A 195 0.00 2.74 21.57
C ASP A 195 -1.24 2.18 20.88
N GLY A 196 -2.43 2.45 21.42
CA GLY A 196 -3.72 2.13 20.80
C GLY A 196 -3.89 2.76 19.43
N LEU A 197 -3.47 4.02 19.23
CA LEU A 197 -3.48 4.68 17.93
C LEU A 197 -2.56 3.97 16.92
N ARG A 198 -1.33 3.67 17.33
CA ARG A 198 -0.37 2.94 16.49
C ARG A 198 -0.86 1.53 16.14
N LYS A 199 -1.49 0.84 17.10
CA LYS A 199 -2.11 -0.47 16.88
C LYS A 199 -3.32 -0.39 15.96
N LEU A 200 -4.11 0.67 16.06
CA LEU A 200 -5.24 0.90 15.16
C LEU A 200 -4.76 1.10 13.72
N GLU A 201 -3.71 1.90 13.51
CA GLU A 201 -3.06 2.07 12.19
C GLU A 201 -2.66 0.72 11.61
N GLN A 202 -1.94 -0.10 12.39
CA GLN A 202 -1.53 -1.46 11.98
C GLN A 202 -2.72 -2.37 11.63
N GLU A 203 -3.77 -2.37 12.44
CA GLU A 203 -4.96 -3.19 12.18
C GLU A 203 -5.72 -2.74 10.92
N VAL A 204 -5.76 -1.43 10.65
CA VAL A 204 -6.32 -0.88 9.40
C VAL A 204 -5.47 -1.28 8.20
N GLU A 205 -4.14 -1.23 8.30
CA GLU A 205 -3.23 -1.68 7.24
C GLU A 205 -3.44 -3.15 6.90
N ASP A 206 -3.47 -4.02 7.93
CA ASP A 206 -3.66 -5.46 7.77
C ASP A 206 -5.04 -5.78 7.20
N TRP A 207 -6.08 -5.07 7.66
CA TRP A 207 -7.41 -5.18 7.09
C TRP A 207 -7.44 -4.79 5.61
N PHE A 208 -6.79 -3.69 5.24
CA PHE A 208 -6.72 -3.22 3.85
C PHE A 208 -5.96 -4.22 2.96
N ASN A 209 -4.80 -4.71 3.40
CA ASN A 209 -4.02 -5.72 2.67
C ASN A 209 -4.84 -6.99 2.43
N ARG A 210 -5.51 -7.52 3.46
CA ARG A 210 -6.40 -8.68 3.33
C ARG A 210 -7.55 -8.44 2.36
N SER A 211 -8.10 -7.22 2.35
CA SER A 211 -9.16 -6.82 1.42
C SER A 211 -8.65 -6.75 -0.03
N MET A 212 -7.46 -6.19 -0.22
CA MET A 212 -6.85 -6.01 -1.53
C MET A 212 -6.36 -7.33 -2.13
N ASP A 213 -5.83 -8.26 -1.33
CA ASP A 213 -5.46 -9.61 -1.77
C ASP A 213 -6.68 -10.39 -2.28
N ARG A 214 -7.80 -10.32 -1.54
CA ARG A 214 -9.05 -10.97 -1.96
C ARG A 214 -9.58 -10.39 -3.26
N SER A 215 -9.60 -9.07 -3.37
CA SER A 215 -10.15 -8.35 -4.53
C SER A 215 -9.26 -8.53 -5.78
N SER A 216 -7.95 -8.40 -5.62
CA SER A 216 -6.97 -8.59 -6.69
C SER A 216 -6.91 -10.04 -7.17
N GLY A 217 -7.12 -11.01 -6.27
CA GLY A 217 -7.22 -12.43 -6.61
C GLY A 217 -8.38 -12.73 -7.57
N VAL A 218 -9.56 -12.16 -7.32
CA VAL A 218 -10.73 -12.28 -8.20
C VAL A 218 -10.45 -11.64 -9.55
N TYR A 219 -9.87 -10.43 -9.57
CA TYR A 219 -9.53 -9.74 -10.83
C TYR A 219 -8.53 -10.53 -11.68
N LYS A 220 -7.45 -11.06 -11.06
CA LYS A 220 -6.45 -11.87 -11.77
C LYS A 220 -7.06 -13.15 -12.36
N ARG A 221 -8.00 -13.80 -11.67
CA ARG A 221 -8.69 -15.01 -12.18
C ARG A 221 -9.63 -14.67 -13.33
N ASN A 222 -10.42 -13.61 -13.18
CA ASN A 222 -11.37 -13.20 -14.21
C ASN A 222 -10.65 -12.69 -15.47
N ALA A 223 -9.56 -11.92 -15.31
CA ALA A 223 -8.75 -11.44 -16.42
C ALA A 223 -8.12 -12.58 -17.23
N LYS A 224 -7.66 -13.66 -16.55
CA LYS A 224 -7.20 -14.88 -17.23
C LYS A 224 -8.32 -15.53 -18.05
N GLY A 225 -9.54 -15.61 -17.50
CA GLY A 225 -10.70 -16.12 -18.22
C GLY A 225 -11.04 -15.29 -19.47
N VAL A 226 -11.07 -13.97 -19.34
CA VAL A 226 -11.29 -13.04 -20.47
C VAL A 226 -10.19 -13.18 -21.53
N ALA A 227 -8.92 -13.31 -21.13
CA ALA A 227 -7.80 -13.51 -22.05
C ALA A 227 -7.92 -14.83 -22.84
N ILE A 228 -8.36 -15.92 -22.21
CA ILE A 228 -8.63 -17.19 -22.89
C ILE A 228 -9.75 -17.02 -23.91
N VAL A 229 -10.87 -16.39 -23.53
CA VAL A 229 -12.00 -16.18 -24.45
C VAL A 229 -11.59 -15.31 -25.64
N LEU A 230 -10.88 -14.21 -25.42
CA LEU A 230 -10.35 -13.36 -26.48
C LEU A 230 -9.36 -14.12 -27.39
N GLY A 231 -8.48 -14.94 -26.81
CA GLY A 231 -7.56 -15.78 -27.57
C GLY A 231 -8.28 -16.79 -28.47
N ILE A 232 -9.32 -17.45 -27.96
CA ILE A 232 -10.14 -18.40 -28.73
C ILE A 232 -10.91 -17.67 -29.85
N LEU A 233 -11.51 -16.53 -29.55
CA LEU A 233 -12.22 -15.72 -30.54
C LEU A 233 -11.28 -15.23 -31.65
N LEU A 234 -10.07 -14.79 -31.29
CA LEU A 234 -9.05 -14.38 -32.25
C LEU A 234 -8.61 -15.57 -33.11
N ALA A 235 -8.33 -16.72 -32.50
CA ALA A 235 -7.95 -17.94 -33.22
C ALA A 235 -9.03 -18.41 -34.19
N ALA A 236 -10.31 -18.36 -33.81
CA ALA A 236 -11.42 -18.67 -34.69
C ALA A 236 -11.54 -17.63 -35.82
N ALA A 237 -11.46 -16.33 -35.52
CA ALA A 237 -11.54 -15.26 -36.51
C ALA A 237 -10.42 -15.37 -37.57
N THR A 238 -9.20 -15.69 -37.15
CA THR A 238 -8.05 -15.88 -38.06
C THR A 238 -7.96 -17.30 -38.64
N ASN A 239 -8.91 -18.19 -38.30
CA ASN A 239 -8.85 -19.62 -38.62
C ASN A 239 -7.50 -20.28 -38.31
N ALA A 240 -6.90 -19.89 -37.18
CA ALA A 240 -5.64 -20.45 -36.72
C ALA A 240 -5.92 -21.75 -35.96
N ASP A 241 -5.95 -22.88 -36.69
CA ASP A 241 -6.14 -24.21 -36.13
C ASP A 241 -4.79 -24.90 -35.91
N THR A 242 -4.43 -25.17 -34.65
CA THR A 242 -3.20 -25.89 -34.27
C THR A 242 -3.05 -27.22 -35.04
N PHE A 243 -4.13 -27.97 -35.27
CA PHE A 243 -4.04 -29.22 -36.00
C PHE A 243 -3.77 -29.01 -37.49
N LEU A 244 -4.29 -27.94 -38.11
CA LEU A 244 -3.96 -27.59 -39.49
C LEU A 244 -2.49 -27.16 -39.59
N VAL A 245 -2.04 -26.30 -38.67
CA VAL A 245 -0.66 -25.83 -38.59
C VAL A 245 0.31 -27.01 -38.46
N VAL A 246 0.08 -27.90 -37.49
CA VAL A 246 0.93 -29.07 -37.27
C VAL A 246 0.90 -30.02 -38.47
N ASP A 247 -0.26 -30.29 -39.06
CA ASP A 247 -0.37 -31.21 -40.20
C ASP A 247 0.37 -30.67 -41.44
N ARG A 248 0.27 -29.36 -41.71
CA ARG A 248 1.00 -28.72 -42.81
C ARG A 248 2.50 -28.64 -42.56
N LEU A 249 2.92 -28.17 -41.39
CA LEU A 249 4.33 -28.02 -41.08
C LEU A 249 5.05 -29.38 -40.98
N SER A 250 4.35 -30.45 -40.56
CA SER A 250 4.99 -31.77 -40.44
C SER A 250 5.12 -32.51 -41.77
N ARG A 251 4.17 -32.32 -42.71
CA ARG A 251 4.11 -33.11 -43.95
C ARG A 251 4.78 -32.44 -45.14
N ASP A 252 4.86 -31.11 -45.17
CA ASP A 252 5.39 -30.39 -46.32
C ASP A 252 6.86 -29.99 -46.13
N THR A 253 7.75 -30.57 -46.96
CA THR A 253 9.18 -30.26 -46.95
C THR A 253 9.47 -28.85 -47.47
N ALA A 254 8.63 -28.32 -48.37
CA ALA A 254 8.80 -26.98 -48.92
C ALA A 254 8.50 -25.90 -47.87
N ILE A 255 7.42 -26.07 -47.09
CA ILE A 255 7.07 -25.15 -46.00
C ILE A 255 8.14 -25.19 -44.89
N ARG A 256 8.65 -26.38 -44.54
CA ARG A 256 9.75 -26.50 -43.57
C ARG A 256 11.03 -25.82 -44.04
N ALA A 257 11.37 -25.96 -45.32
CA ALA A 257 12.54 -25.33 -45.92
C ALA A 257 12.39 -23.80 -46.00
N ALA A 258 11.21 -23.31 -46.39
CA ALA A 258 10.94 -21.88 -46.44
C ALA A 258 10.95 -21.21 -45.05
N VAL A 259 10.36 -21.87 -44.05
CA VAL A 259 10.38 -21.39 -42.65
C VAL A 259 11.80 -21.42 -42.08
N SER A 260 12.58 -22.47 -42.33
CA SER A 260 13.98 -22.55 -41.85
C SER A 260 14.90 -21.56 -42.55
N GLN A 261 14.69 -21.33 -43.85
CA GLN A 261 15.43 -20.34 -44.64
C GLN A 261 15.11 -18.91 -44.18
N SER A 262 13.83 -18.60 -43.95
CA SER A 262 13.40 -17.30 -43.41
C SER A 262 14.00 -17.08 -42.02
N ALA A 263 13.94 -18.08 -41.13
CA ALA A 263 14.55 -18.01 -39.81
C ALA A 263 16.07 -17.78 -39.86
N ASN A 264 16.78 -18.42 -40.79
CA ASN A 264 18.22 -18.21 -41.01
C ASN A 264 18.52 -16.80 -41.54
N GLN A 265 17.67 -16.24 -42.41
CA GLN A 265 17.79 -14.85 -42.85
C GLN A 265 17.62 -13.87 -41.68
N PHE A 266 16.64 -14.08 -40.80
CA PHE A 266 16.47 -13.25 -39.59
C PHE A 266 17.67 -13.33 -38.63
N LEU A 267 18.28 -14.52 -38.48
CA LEU A 267 19.49 -14.69 -37.66
C LEU A 267 20.72 -14.00 -38.28
N ASN A 268 20.82 -14.00 -39.60
CA ASN A 268 21.95 -13.41 -40.33
C ASN A 268 21.80 -11.89 -40.58
N GLN A 269 20.57 -11.37 -40.51
CA GLN A 269 20.26 -9.94 -40.63
C GLN A 269 20.07 -9.24 -39.29
N SER A 270 20.11 -9.96 -38.15
CA SER A 270 20.03 -9.33 -36.84
C SER A 270 21.28 -8.44 -36.61
N PRO A 271 21.14 -7.11 -36.51
CA PRO A 271 22.22 -6.28 -35.97
C PRO A 271 22.47 -6.70 -34.51
N PRO A 272 23.64 -6.41 -33.92
CA PRO A 272 23.83 -6.61 -32.48
C PRO A 272 22.68 -5.95 -31.72
N ALA A 273 22.15 -6.67 -30.73
CA ALA A 273 20.94 -6.32 -29.97
C ALA A 273 20.83 -4.80 -29.70
N PRO A 274 19.64 -4.19 -29.88
CA PRO A 274 19.49 -2.75 -29.70
C PRO A 274 19.93 -2.35 -28.28
N THR A 275 21.06 -1.64 -28.22
CA THR A 275 21.68 -1.13 -26.99
C THR A 275 20.83 -0.09 -26.25
N ARG A 276 19.74 0.39 -26.86
CA ARG A 276 18.88 1.46 -26.29
C ARG A 276 18.22 1.12 -24.95
N PHE A 277 18.04 -0.14 -24.59
CA PHE A 277 17.55 -0.50 -23.25
C PHE A 277 18.62 -0.42 -22.15
N ARG A 278 19.90 -0.43 -22.51
CA ARG A 278 21.02 -0.36 -21.58
C ARG A 278 21.43 1.09 -21.28
N ASP A 279 21.17 2.00 -22.22
CA ASP A 279 21.45 3.44 -22.09
C ASP A 279 20.34 4.21 -21.35
N ALA A 280 19.11 3.65 -21.30
CA ALA A 280 17.99 4.27 -20.58
C ALA A 280 18.04 4.08 -19.05
N PHE A 281 18.86 3.14 -18.55
CA PHE A 281 19.05 2.89 -17.12
C PHE A 281 20.52 2.57 -16.84
N PRO A 282 21.37 3.57 -16.54
CA PRO A 282 22.72 3.30 -16.08
C PRO A 282 22.65 2.62 -14.72
N THR A 283 23.12 1.37 -14.63
CA THR A 283 23.44 0.75 -13.34
C THR A 283 24.46 1.64 -12.64
N ALA A 284 24.07 2.20 -11.50
CA ALA A 284 24.98 2.94 -10.63
C ALA A 284 26.18 2.06 -10.26
N GLY A 285 27.34 2.39 -10.81
CA GLY A 285 28.59 1.71 -10.49
C GLY A 285 29.61 1.80 -11.62
N GLN A 286 30.59 2.69 -11.42
CA GLN A 286 31.86 2.81 -12.14
C GLN A 286 31.89 3.72 -13.38
N GLN A 287 32.09 5.02 -13.13
CA GLN A 287 32.96 5.86 -13.96
C GLN A 287 33.65 6.91 -13.07
N PRO A 288 34.99 6.99 -13.04
CA PRO A 288 35.70 8.16 -12.51
C PRO A 288 35.56 9.33 -13.48
N LEU A 289 35.37 10.54 -12.94
CA LEU A 289 35.28 11.80 -13.71
C LEU A 289 36.58 12.07 -14.49
N PRO A 290 36.51 12.55 -15.75
CA PRO A 290 37.58 13.35 -16.32
C PRO A 290 37.43 14.83 -15.94
N SER A 291 38.50 15.34 -15.36
CA SER A 291 38.76 16.73 -14.97
C SER A 291 39.12 17.58 -16.18
N ASN A 292 38.44 18.72 -16.36
CA ASN A 292 38.88 19.99 -17.00
C ASN A 292 37.68 20.67 -17.67
N LEU A 293 37.44 21.99 -17.62
CA LEU A 293 37.91 23.11 -16.81
C LEU A 293 36.95 24.27 -17.21
N LEU A 294 36.59 25.13 -16.26
CA LEU A 294 35.65 26.24 -16.41
C LEU A 294 36.02 27.29 -17.50
N PRO A 295 35.05 28.11 -17.95
CA PRO A 295 35.19 29.16 -18.98
C PRO A 295 35.73 30.48 -18.40
N PRO A 296 36.15 31.45 -19.25
CA PRO A 296 35.67 32.82 -19.03
C PRO A 296 35.47 33.70 -20.29
N ASP A 297 34.45 34.56 -20.17
CA ASP A 297 34.28 35.94 -20.67
C ASP A 297 34.40 36.30 -22.16
N ALA A 298 33.32 36.82 -22.77
CA ALA A 298 33.03 38.27 -22.81
C ALA A 298 32.08 38.71 -23.96
N ALA A 299 31.14 39.59 -23.61
CA ALA A 299 30.62 40.74 -24.38
C ALA A 299 29.59 40.59 -25.53
N ALA A 300 28.30 40.73 -25.16
CA ALA A 300 27.29 41.73 -25.65
C ALA A 300 26.96 41.84 -27.18
N PRO A 301 25.97 42.68 -27.60
CA PRO A 301 24.63 42.22 -27.98
C PRO A 301 24.22 42.55 -29.43
N GLY A 302 23.22 41.83 -29.95
CA GLY A 302 22.36 42.32 -31.04
C GLY A 302 22.57 41.64 -32.40
N ALA A 303 21.59 40.82 -32.77
CA ALA A 303 20.92 40.82 -34.08
C ALA A 303 20.01 39.58 -34.14
N LEU A 304 18.70 39.79 -34.29
CA LEU A 304 17.82 38.75 -34.84
C LEU A 304 18.18 38.51 -36.31
N PRO A 305 18.29 37.26 -36.78
CA PRO A 305 17.84 36.91 -38.11
C PRO A 305 16.36 36.45 -38.08
N PRO A 306 15.55 36.85 -39.07
CA PRO A 306 14.19 36.34 -39.21
C PRO A 306 14.22 34.93 -39.80
N ASP A 307 13.06 34.27 -39.71
CA ASP A 307 12.67 33.08 -40.47
C ASP A 307 12.95 31.72 -39.80
N VAL A 308 11.99 31.28 -38.98
CA VAL A 308 11.77 29.86 -38.67
C VAL A 308 10.53 29.43 -39.45
N THR A 309 10.71 29.15 -40.74
CA THR A 309 9.77 28.32 -41.50
C THR A 309 9.85 26.87 -41.01
N PRO A 310 8.76 26.09 -41.04
CA PRO A 310 8.73 24.72 -40.53
C PRO A 310 9.68 23.82 -41.33
N VAL A 311 10.60 23.15 -40.62
CA VAL A 311 11.43 22.09 -41.20
C VAL A 311 10.50 20.93 -41.62
N ALA A 312 10.49 20.66 -42.93
CA ALA A 312 9.85 19.51 -43.56
C ALA A 312 10.33 18.17 -42.95
N PRO A 313 9.54 17.08 -43.01
CA PRO A 313 9.89 15.81 -42.41
C PRO A 313 11.24 15.30 -42.94
N THR A 314 12.12 14.98 -42.00
CA THR A 314 13.49 14.50 -42.21
C THR A 314 13.52 13.19 -42.98
N ILE A 315 14.52 13.07 -43.86
CA ILE A 315 14.79 11.95 -44.80
C ILE A 315 14.67 10.57 -44.13
N GLU A 316 14.96 10.45 -42.83
CA GLU A 316 14.86 9.22 -42.04
C GLU A 316 13.43 8.66 -41.95
N GLU A 317 12.40 9.50 -41.89
CA GLU A 317 11.00 9.03 -41.77
C GLU A 317 10.46 8.51 -43.11
N PHE A 318 11.00 9.02 -44.21
CA PHE A 318 10.68 8.55 -45.57
C PHE A 318 11.37 7.21 -45.89
N GLU A 319 12.62 7.05 -45.45
CA GLU A 319 13.41 5.83 -45.70
C GLU A 319 12.88 4.64 -44.89
N ILE A 320 12.51 4.85 -43.62
CA ILE A 320 11.88 3.80 -42.78
C ILE A 320 10.52 3.38 -43.33
N ARG A 321 9.70 4.33 -43.81
CA ARG A 321 8.39 4.00 -44.41
C ARG A 321 8.55 3.20 -45.69
N ARG A 322 9.51 3.56 -46.52
CA ARG A 322 9.82 2.86 -47.77
C ARG A 322 10.36 1.44 -47.51
N GLU A 323 11.25 1.27 -46.52
CA GLU A 323 11.71 -0.06 -46.11
C GLU A 323 10.56 -0.90 -45.53
N LEU A 324 9.64 -0.31 -44.78
CA LEU A 324 8.47 -1.04 -44.25
C LEU A 324 7.52 -1.48 -45.36
N GLU A 325 7.39 -0.68 -46.42
CA GLU A 325 6.55 -0.94 -47.58
C GLU A 325 7.20 -1.99 -48.50
N ASP A 326 8.51 -1.93 -48.73
CA ASP A 326 9.27 -2.96 -49.46
C ASP A 326 9.31 -4.29 -48.70
N ILE A 327 9.44 -4.28 -47.36
CA ILE A 327 9.36 -5.49 -46.53
C ILE A 327 7.95 -6.06 -46.60
N ARG A 328 6.91 -5.23 -46.57
CA ARG A 328 5.51 -5.67 -46.69
C ARG A 328 5.26 -6.29 -48.05
N ASP A 329 5.70 -5.67 -49.14
CA ASP A 329 5.51 -6.17 -50.51
C ASP A 329 6.34 -7.44 -50.77
N ALA A 330 7.56 -7.53 -50.23
CA ALA A 330 8.36 -8.75 -50.29
C ALA A 330 7.75 -9.89 -49.47
N VAL A 331 7.17 -9.58 -48.31
CA VAL A 331 6.44 -10.52 -47.47
C VAL A 331 5.15 -10.96 -48.17
N ASP A 332 4.37 -10.06 -48.75
CA ASP A 332 3.15 -10.38 -49.49
C ASP A 332 3.45 -11.23 -50.75
N THR A 333 4.54 -10.95 -51.47
CA THR A 333 4.98 -11.74 -52.65
C THR A 333 5.41 -13.16 -52.26
N VAL A 334 6.12 -13.34 -51.14
CA VAL A 334 6.55 -14.65 -50.64
C VAL A 334 5.39 -15.41 -49.98
N LEU A 335 4.44 -14.70 -49.36
CA LEU A 335 3.27 -15.27 -48.71
C LEU A 335 2.17 -15.70 -49.70
N ASP A 336 2.06 -15.06 -50.86
CA ASP A 336 1.11 -15.49 -51.92
C ASP A 336 1.54 -16.83 -52.56
N GLU A 337 2.84 -17.14 -52.59
CA GLU A 337 3.35 -18.44 -53.05
C GLU A 337 3.31 -19.54 -51.97
N ILE A 338 3.34 -19.20 -50.68
CA ILE A 338 3.33 -20.15 -49.57
C ILE A 338 1.95 -20.14 -48.92
N PRO A 339 1.06 -21.13 -49.19
CA PRO A 339 -0.26 -21.17 -48.57
C PRO A 339 -0.11 -21.40 -47.06
N LEU A 340 -0.08 -20.31 -46.30
CA LEU A 340 0.06 -20.35 -44.86
C LEU A 340 -1.08 -21.19 -44.25
N PRO A 341 -0.79 -21.99 -43.22
CA PRO A 341 -1.78 -22.83 -42.55
C PRO A 341 -2.66 -22.03 -41.57
N ILE A 342 -2.97 -20.78 -41.90
CA ILE A 342 -3.86 -19.88 -41.16
C ILE A 342 -4.75 -19.13 -42.17
N GLY A 343 -5.93 -18.67 -41.75
CA GLY A 343 -6.87 -17.95 -42.59
C GLY A 343 -7.90 -18.84 -43.32
N TRP A 344 -8.91 -18.19 -43.90
CA TRP A 344 -10.08 -18.81 -44.52
C TRP A 344 -9.91 -19.08 -46.02
N SER A 345 -8.71 -19.43 -46.48
CA SER A 345 -8.49 -19.74 -47.89
C SER A 345 -9.17 -21.06 -48.30
N GLU A 346 -9.64 -21.15 -49.55
CA GLU A 346 -10.34 -22.35 -50.07
C GLU A 346 -9.51 -23.64 -49.87
N LYS A 347 -8.17 -23.55 -50.01
CA LYS A 347 -7.25 -24.66 -49.74
C LYS A 347 -7.24 -25.07 -48.27
N ASN A 348 -7.30 -24.12 -47.34
CA ASN A 348 -7.37 -24.37 -45.89
C ASN A 348 -8.72 -25.00 -45.51
N LEU A 349 -9.83 -24.46 -46.05
CA LEU A 349 -11.17 -25.00 -45.78
C LEU A 349 -11.32 -26.43 -46.27
N ARG A 350 -10.86 -26.76 -47.48
CA ARG A 350 -10.93 -28.13 -48.01
C ARG A 350 -10.14 -29.14 -47.19
N GLN A 351 -9.02 -28.73 -46.60
CA GLN A 351 -8.21 -29.58 -45.72
C GLN A 351 -8.81 -29.66 -44.30
N GLN A 352 -9.46 -28.59 -43.83
CA GLN A 352 -10.15 -28.58 -42.55
C GLN A 352 -11.46 -29.38 -42.57
N PHE A 353 -12.18 -29.30 -43.68
CA PHE A 353 -13.48 -29.94 -43.95
C PHE A 353 -13.40 -30.80 -45.23
N PRO A 354 -12.84 -32.03 -45.16
CA PRO A 354 -12.79 -32.92 -46.31
C PRO A 354 -14.22 -33.33 -46.71
N PRO A 355 -14.60 -33.27 -48.00
CA PRO A 355 -15.97 -33.57 -48.46
C PRO A 355 -16.42 -35.02 -48.21
N GLN A 356 -15.49 -35.92 -47.88
CA GLN A 356 -15.74 -37.34 -47.61
C GLN A 356 -15.90 -37.67 -46.11
N THR A 357 -15.69 -36.72 -45.19
CA THR A 357 -15.78 -36.95 -43.74
C THR A 357 -17.08 -36.40 -43.17
N SER A 358 -17.69 -37.10 -42.21
CA SER A 358 -18.93 -36.61 -41.57
C SER A 358 -18.68 -35.28 -40.85
N LEU A 359 -19.64 -34.36 -40.97
CA LEU A 359 -19.61 -33.06 -40.30
C LEU A 359 -19.53 -33.21 -38.77
N LEU A 360 -20.06 -34.31 -38.22
CA LEU A 360 -20.03 -34.67 -36.80
C LEU A 360 -18.62 -34.90 -36.25
N ILE A 361 -17.65 -35.30 -37.07
CA ILE A 361 -16.27 -35.57 -36.62
C ILE A 361 -15.36 -34.37 -36.92
N SER A 362 -15.59 -33.67 -38.03
CA SER A 362 -14.73 -32.57 -38.46
C SER A 362 -14.87 -31.34 -37.56
N TRP A 363 -16.08 -30.94 -37.19
CA TRP A 363 -16.33 -29.74 -36.38
C TRP A 363 -15.69 -29.80 -34.97
N PRO A 364 -15.85 -30.89 -34.19
CA PRO A 364 -15.23 -30.98 -32.87
C PRO A 364 -13.70 -30.90 -32.92
N LYS A 365 -13.05 -31.49 -33.94
CA LYS A 365 -11.60 -31.42 -34.12
C LYS A 365 -11.12 -29.98 -34.36
N ARG A 366 -11.87 -29.17 -35.11
CA ARG A 366 -11.51 -27.76 -35.39
C ARG A 366 -11.77 -26.86 -34.20
N ILE A 367 -12.90 -27.06 -33.52
CA ILE A 367 -13.18 -26.37 -32.25
C ILE A 367 -12.07 -26.66 -31.24
N LEU A 368 -11.63 -27.91 -31.13
CA LEU A 368 -10.50 -28.28 -30.27
C LEU A 368 -9.19 -27.61 -30.70
N GLY A 369 -8.94 -27.52 -32.01
CA GLY A 369 -7.79 -26.82 -32.58
C GLY A 369 -7.75 -25.32 -32.28
N TRP A 370 -8.90 -24.63 -32.41
CA TRP A 370 -9.04 -23.22 -32.04
C TRP A 370 -8.95 -23.01 -30.53
N ILE A 371 -9.46 -23.94 -29.71
CA ILE A 371 -9.29 -23.90 -28.25
C ILE A 371 -7.80 -24.00 -27.88
N ILE A 372 -7.07 -24.96 -28.45
CA ILE A 372 -5.63 -25.12 -28.17
C ILE A 372 -4.86 -23.86 -28.59
N THR A 373 -5.17 -23.32 -29.76
CA THR A 373 -4.51 -22.09 -30.27
C THR A 373 -4.86 -20.87 -29.43
N GLY A 374 -6.12 -20.71 -29.03
CA GLY A 374 -6.55 -19.61 -28.17
C GLY A 374 -5.93 -19.68 -26.77
N ILE A 375 -5.83 -20.89 -26.19
CA ILE A 375 -5.12 -21.11 -24.92
C ILE A 375 -3.64 -20.77 -25.09
N ALA A 376 -3.00 -21.22 -26.17
CA ALA A 376 -1.61 -20.94 -26.48
C ALA A 376 -1.30 -19.43 -26.55
N ILE A 377 -2.17 -18.65 -27.21
CA ILE A 377 -2.05 -17.20 -27.29
C ILE A 377 -2.26 -16.56 -25.91
N SER A 378 -3.19 -17.07 -25.10
CA SER A 378 -3.54 -16.50 -23.79
C SER A 378 -2.49 -16.71 -22.68
N MET A 379 -1.55 -17.66 -22.85
CA MET A 379 -0.52 -17.99 -21.86
C MET A 379 0.59 -16.94 -21.74
N GLY A 380 0.76 -16.07 -22.74
CA GLY A 380 1.79 -15.03 -22.77
C GLY A 380 3.21 -15.54 -23.06
N SER A 381 4.15 -14.62 -23.27
CA SER A 381 5.52 -14.94 -23.70
C SER A 381 6.37 -15.65 -22.64
N SER A 382 6.11 -15.41 -21.35
CA SER A 382 6.86 -16.03 -20.24
C SER A 382 6.70 -17.54 -20.22
N PHE A 383 5.48 -18.04 -20.46
CA PHE A 383 5.21 -19.48 -20.57
C PHE A 383 5.99 -20.12 -21.72
N TRP A 384 5.93 -19.52 -22.91
CA TRP A 384 6.60 -20.05 -24.11
C TRP A 384 8.12 -19.99 -24.00
N PHE A 385 8.68 -18.94 -23.39
CA PHE A 385 10.11 -18.85 -23.08
C PHE A 385 10.55 -19.96 -22.12
N ASP A 386 9.78 -20.20 -21.05
CA ASP A 386 10.07 -21.28 -20.11
C ASP A 386 10.01 -22.66 -20.77
N LEU A 387 9.02 -22.89 -21.64
CA LEU A 387 8.89 -24.14 -22.39
C LEU A 387 10.06 -24.34 -23.35
N LEU A 388 10.43 -23.32 -24.13
CA LEU A 388 11.55 -23.37 -25.07
C LEU A 388 12.86 -23.64 -24.33
N SER A 389 13.08 -22.96 -23.19
CA SER A 389 14.27 -23.15 -22.37
C SER A 389 14.40 -24.59 -21.87
N LYS A 390 13.29 -25.25 -21.53
CA LYS A 390 13.26 -26.67 -21.12
C LYS A 390 13.64 -27.59 -22.27
N VAL A 391 13.07 -27.38 -23.46
CA VAL A 391 13.34 -28.22 -24.64
C VAL A 391 14.81 -28.12 -25.09
N VAL A 392 15.37 -26.91 -25.10
CA VAL A 392 16.79 -26.69 -25.45
C VAL A 392 17.73 -27.39 -24.46
N ARG A 393 17.42 -27.34 -23.16
CA ARG A 393 18.18 -28.06 -22.13
C ARG A 393 18.16 -29.58 -22.32
N VAL A 394 17.00 -30.16 -22.67
CA VAL A 394 16.88 -31.61 -22.93
C VAL A 394 17.68 -32.02 -24.17
N ARG A 395 17.67 -31.22 -25.24
CA ARG A 395 18.46 -31.52 -26.45
C ARG A 395 19.97 -31.49 -26.22
N ASN A 396 20.45 -30.67 -25.28
CA ASN A 396 21.86 -30.56 -24.96
C ASN A 396 22.36 -31.59 -23.92
N ALA A 397 21.46 -32.38 -23.32
CA ALA A 397 21.81 -33.40 -22.31
C ALA A 397 22.23 -34.76 -22.91
N GLY A 398 22.32 -34.88 -24.23
CA GLY A 398 22.54 -36.13 -24.97
C GLY A 398 23.97 -36.43 -25.41
N ALA A 399 25.01 -35.79 -24.88
CA ALA A 399 26.38 -36.20 -25.14
C ALA A 399 26.75 -37.42 -24.24
N PRO A 400 27.08 -38.59 -24.79
CA PRO A 400 27.47 -39.73 -23.97
C PRO A 400 28.84 -39.47 -23.34
N SER A 401 28.93 -39.63 -22.02
CA SER A 401 30.22 -39.84 -21.35
C SER A 401 30.80 -41.16 -21.83
N SER A 402 31.90 -41.13 -22.60
CA SER A 402 32.63 -42.34 -23.01
C SER A 402 33.01 -43.19 -21.78
N PRO A 403 32.78 -44.50 -21.80
CA PRO A 403 33.22 -45.39 -20.73
C PRO A 403 34.74 -45.54 -20.84
N ASN A 404 35.44 -45.14 -19.79
CA ASN A 404 36.87 -45.36 -19.66
C ASN A 404 37.08 -46.82 -19.23
N ASP A 405 37.36 -47.71 -20.18
CA ASP A 405 37.89 -49.05 -19.89
C ASP A 405 39.19 -49.27 -20.67
N HIS A 406 40.28 -49.19 -19.93
CA HIS A 406 41.48 -49.99 -20.17
C HIS A 406 42.07 -50.37 -18.79
N ARG A 407 41.68 -51.55 -18.26
CA ARG A 407 42.66 -52.51 -17.72
C ARG A 407 43.35 -53.15 -18.94
N VAL A 408 44.63 -53.51 -19.01
CA VAL A 408 45.54 -54.33 -18.17
C VAL A 408 46.95 -53.95 -18.69
N GLU A 409 47.98 -53.74 -17.85
CA GLU A 409 48.94 -54.74 -17.32
C GLU A 409 49.72 -54.17 -16.14
#